data_AF-A0A6J7SGP9-F1
#
_entry.id   AF-A0A6J7SGP9-F1
#
_cell.length_a   1.000
_cell.length_b   1.000
_cell.length_c   1.000
_cell.angle_alpha   90.00
_cell.angle_beta   90.00
_cell.angle_gamma   90.00
#
_symmetry.space_group_name_H-M   'P 1'
#
loop_
_entity.id
_entity.type
_entity.pdbx_description
1 polymer ?
#
loop_
_entity_poly.entity_id
_entity_poly.type
_entity_poly.pdbx_seq_one_letter_code
_entity_poly.pdbx_strand_id
1 'polypeptide(L)'
;MPPAVQGFGQPFDGVAEYAQYGPSQVTRSAQINQPLGQKAADKLAKKIGLNKKDVLTKTQFAQLISGQGINGNAQDAAIIDSSVRILTNTTGNPLYPEASSVAPIVLASYGLTVNTDGMLESPANATAPPREINQLLLPGGYINTWCINNGAEDSLEMLYESAYTPEIPFATESQQITDFAQLATFQQGGRTSVVGMSVIPSLFVINFSLIYMLNPKLAAKMPAYWAPIPTPVAQALAATGTTTGQVPYSEYASYFNAPA
;
A
#
# COMPACT_ATOMS: atom_id res chain seq x y z
N MET A 1 0.88 35.49 0.88
CA MET A 1 0.85 34.10 1.38
C MET A 1 1.00 33.18 0.18
N PRO A 2 1.82 32.13 0.24
CA PRO A 2 1.77 31.08 -0.78
C PRO A 2 0.34 30.51 -0.83
N PRO A 3 -0.15 30.08 -2.00
CA PRO A 3 -1.47 29.47 -2.10
C PRO A 3 -1.55 28.28 -1.14
N ALA A 4 -2.69 28.11 -0.47
CA ALA A 4 -2.92 26.94 0.36
C ALA A 4 -2.75 25.69 -0.49
N VAL A 5 -1.99 24.72 -0.01
CA VAL A 5 -1.86 23.41 -0.67
C VAL A 5 -3.27 22.82 -0.77
N GLN A 6 -3.63 22.37 -1.97
CA GLN A 6 -4.88 21.65 -2.20
C GLN A 6 -4.51 20.23 -2.59
N GLY A 7 -5.03 19.23 -1.87
CA GLY A 7 -4.60 17.84 -2.03
C GLY A 7 -3.60 17.43 -0.95
N PHE A 8 -2.79 16.40 -1.24
CA PHE A 8 -1.69 16.01 -0.35
C PHE A 8 -0.48 16.93 -0.54
N GLY A 9 -0.27 17.46 -1.75
CA GLY A 9 0.91 18.23 -2.10
C GLY A 9 2.12 17.34 -2.41
N GLN A 10 3.17 17.95 -2.97
CA GLN A 10 4.42 17.24 -3.24
C GLN A 10 5.20 16.99 -1.94
N PRO A 11 5.89 15.84 -1.79
CA PRO A 11 6.05 14.76 -2.77
C PRO A 11 4.92 13.71 -2.77
N PHE A 12 3.93 13.83 -1.87
CA PHE A 12 2.88 12.83 -1.66
C PHE A 12 1.99 12.58 -2.89
N ASP A 13 1.72 13.62 -3.67
CA ASP A 13 0.94 13.53 -4.91
C ASP A 13 1.67 12.77 -6.04
N GLY A 14 2.99 12.64 -5.96
CA GLY A 14 3.76 11.93 -6.98
C GLY A 14 3.88 12.69 -8.31
N VAL A 15 4.02 11.95 -9.40
CA VAL A 15 4.06 12.53 -10.74
C VAL A 15 2.68 13.13 -11.06
N ALA A 16 2.64 14.37 -11.52
CA ALA A 16 1.40 15.11 -11.75
C ALA A 16 0.39 14.37 -12.66
N GLU A 17 0.87 13.61 -13.66
CA GLU A 17 0.02 12.79 -14.53
C GLU A 17 -0.70 11.66 -13.78
N TYR A 18 -0.05 11.09 -12.76
CA TYR A 18 -0.50 9.91 -12.02
C TYR A 18 -1.16 10.22 -10.69
N ALA A 19 -1.05 11.45 -10.17
CA ALA A 19 -1.67 11.88 -8.91
C ALA A 19 -3.17 11.52 -8.81
N GLN A 20 -3.90 11.56 -9.93
CA GLN A 20 -5.32 11.22 -10.02
C GLN A 20 -5.65 9.72 -9.86
N TYR A 21 -4.64 8.85 -9.90
CA TYR A 21 -4.78 7.41 -9.88
C TYR A 21 -4.64 6.79 -8.48
N GLY A 22 -4.34 7.61 -7.48
CA GLY A 22 -4.54 7.23 -6.08
C GLY A 22 -6.01 6.97 -5.73
N PRO A 23 -6.29 6.39 -4.55
CA PRO A 23 -7.66 6.21 -4.09
C PRO A 23 -8.35 7.56 -3.90
N SER A 24 -9.67 7.61 -4.09
CA SER A 24 -10.44 8.84 -3.87
C SER A 24 -10.85 8.99 -2.41
N GLN A 25 -11.13 10.21 -1.94
CA GLN A 25 -11.67 10.39 -0.59
C GLN A 25 -13.06 9.73 -0.47
N VAL A 26 -13.32 9.08 0.66
CA VAL A 26 -14.68 8.61 1.00
C VAL A 26 -15.66 9.78 1.09
N THR A 27 -16.85 9.60 0.55
CA THR A 27 -17.98 10.55 0.66
C THR A 27 -19.18 9.94 1.40
N ARG A 28 -19.17 8.62 1.62
CA ARG A 28 -20.17 7.86 2.39
C ARG A 28 -19.51 6.70 3.11
N SER A 29 -20.02 6.33 4.27
CA SER A 29 -19.42 5.29 5.14
C SER A 29 -19.31 3.93 4.46
N ALA A 30 -20.24 3.58 3.57
CA ALA A 30 -20.22 2.32 2.82
C ALA A 30 -19.02 2.17 1.86
N GLN A 31 -18.26 3.25 1.59
CA GLN A 31 -17.03 3.20 0.79
C GLN A 31 -15.79 2.85 1.60
N ILE A 32 -15.86 3.00 2.93
CA ILE A 32 -14.72 2.70 3.79
C ILE A 32 -14.34 1.23 3.60
N ASN A 33 -13.07 1.00 3.30
CA ASN A 33 -12.48 -0.29 3.02
C ASN A 33 -13.12 -1.06 1.85
N GLN A 34 -13.76 -0.35 0.92
CA GLN A 34 -14.25 -0.96 -0.31
C GLN A 34 -13.05 -1.30 -1.23
N PRO A 35 -12.96 -2.52 -1.78
CA PRO A 35 -11.93 -2.87 -2.75
C PRO A 35 -12.17 -2.16 -4.10
N LEU A 36 -11.09 -1.92 -4.84
CA LEU A 36 -11.10 -1.31 -6.17
C LEU A 36 -12.01 -2.08 -7.15
N GLY A 37 -11.93 -3.41 -7.12
CA GLY A 37 -12.63 -4.30 -8.03
C GLY A 37 -11.92 -4.47 -9.37
N GLN A 38 -12.10 -5.64 -10.00
CA GLN A 38 -11.29 -6.06 -11.14
C GLN A 38 -11.37 -5.10 -12.34
N LYS A 39 -12.57 -4.62 -12.68
CA LYS A 39 -12.76 -3.73 -13.83
C LYS A 39 -12.02 -2.41 -13.64
N ALA A 40 -12.04 -1.85 -12.43
CA ALA A 40 -11.35 -0.61 -12.13
C ALA A 40 -9.83 -0.82 -12.07
N ALA A 41 -9.36 -1.93 -11.48
CA ALA A 41 -7.96 -2.32 -11.50
C ALA A 41 -7.41 -2.47 -12.93
N ASP A 42 -8.08 -3.22 -13.80
CA ASP A 42 -7.65 -3.40 -15.19
C ASP A 42 -7.66 -2.07 -15.98
N LYS A 43 -8.58 -1.14 -15.65
CA LYS A 43 -8.62 0.19 -16.26
C LYS A 43 -7.46 1.07 -15.76
N LEU A 44 -7.20 1.05 -14.45
CA LEU A 44 -6.09 1.76 -13.84
C LEU A 44 -4.75 1.26 -14.41
N ALA A 45 -4.53 -0.05 -14.42
CA ALA A 45 -3.34 -0.68 -14.97
C ALA A 45 -3.00 -0.16 -16.38
N LYS A 46 -3.98 -0.15 -17.29
CA LYS A 46 -3.79 0.40 -18.65
C LYS A 46 -3.42 1.88 -18.67
N LYS A 47 -3.92 2.67 -17.72
CA LYS A 47 -3.65 4.11 -17.64
C LYS A 47 -2.26 4.44 -17.12
N ILE A 48 -1.64 3.51 -16.41
CA ILE A 48 -0.31 3.67 -15.82
C ILE A 48 0.75 2.82 -16.53
N GLY A 49 0.46 2.30 -17.73
CA GLY A 49 1.43 1.57 -18.55
C GLY A 49 1.53 0.07 -18.28
N LEU A 50 0.62 -0.52 -17.49
CA LEU A 50 0.60 -1.96 -17.23
C LEU A 50 -0.33 -2.71 -18.18
N ASN A 51 0.04 -3.94 -18.50
CA ASN A 51 -0.70 -4.83 -19.38
C ASN A 51 -0.94 -6.20 -18.74
N LYS A 52 -2.20 -6.66 -18.82
CA LYS A 52 -2.61 -7.94 -18.22
C LYS A 52 -1.95 -9.16 -18.88
N LYS A 53 -1.44 -9.03 -20.11
CA LYS A 53 -0.79 -10.13 -20.83
C LYS A 53 0.62 -10.43 -20.30
N ASP A 54 1.27 -9.42 -19.71
CA ASP A 54 2.67 -9.47 -19.26
C ASP A 54 2.76 -9.65 -17.73
N VAL A 55 1.66 -9.97 -17.03
CA VAL A 55 1.69 -10.27 -15.59
C VAL A 55 2.18 -11.70 -15.34
N LEU A 56 2.64 -11.99 -14.12
CA LEU A 56 3.04 -13.35 -13.77
C LEU A 56 1.89 -14.34 -14.02
N THR A 57 2.25 -15.49 -14.58
CA THR A 57 1.32 -16.63 -14.63
C THR A 57 0.98 -17.09 -13.22
N LYS A 58 -0.13 -17.84 -13.07
CA LYS A 58 -0.50 -18.42 -11.76
C LYS A 58 0.61 -19.26 -11.14
N THR A 59 1.33 -20.02 -11.97
CA THR A 59 2.44 -20.86 -11.52
C THR A 59 3.62 -20.01 -11.07
N GLN A 60 4.02 -19.01 -11.86
CA GLN A 60 5.10 -18.10 -11.49
C GLN A 60 4.78 -17.33 -10.20
N PHE A 61 3.57 -16.78 -10.09
CA PHE A 61 3.13 -16.12 -8.86
C PHE A 61 3.21 -17.07 -7.67
N ALA A 62 2.66 -18.28 -7.77
CA ALA A 62 2.69 -19.26 -6.70
C ALA A 62 4.12 -19.67 -6.29
N GLN A 63 5.02 -19.83 -7.25
CA GLN A 63 6.43 -20.15 -6.98
C GLN A 63 7.13 -18.99 -6.28
N LEU A 64 6.98 -17.76 -6.80
CA LEU A 64 7.61 -16.57 -6.21
C LEU A 64 7.21 -16.36 -4.75
N ILE A 65 5.89 -16.40 -4.44
CA ILE A 65 5.38 -16.17 -3.07
C ILE A 65 5.61 -17.35 -2.12
N SER A 66 5.99 -18.53 -2.63
CA SER A 66 6.36 -19.69 -1.79
C SER A 66 7.87 -19.88 -1.66
N GLY A 67 8.67 -19.01 -2.27
CA GLY A 67 10.13 -19.15 -2.25
C GLY A 67 10.64 -20.29 -3.12
N GLN A 68 9.87 -20.73 -4.12
CA GLN A 68 10.22 -21.80 -5.06
C GLN A 68 10.72 -21.21 -6.39
N GLY A 69 11.06 -22.09 -7.34
CA GLY A 69 11.67 -21.69 -8.62
C GLY A 69 13.19 -21.57 -8.52
N ILE A 70 13.82 -21.17 -9.62
CA ILE A 70 15.26 -20.96 -9.68
C ILE A 70 15.61 -19.75 -8.80
N ASN A 71 16.55 -19.94 -7.88
CA ASN A 71 16.94 -18.96 -6.86
C ASN A 71 15.81 -18.55 -5.90
N GLY A 72 14.84 -19.44 -5.66
CA GLY A 72 13.78 -19.23 -4.68
C GLY A 72 14.30 -19.01 -3.25
N ASN A 73 13.68 -18.08 -2.53
CA ASN A 73 14.02 -17.74 -1.13
C ASN A 73 12.73 -17.61 -0.31
N ALA A 74 12.55 -18.48 0.68
CA ALA A 74 11.35 -18.50 1.52
C ALA A 74 11.21 -17.26 2.43
N GLN A 75 12.32 -16.66 2.88
CA GLN A 75 12.28 -15.46 3.72
C GLN A 75 11.83 -14.25 2.91
N ASP A 76 12.45 -14.01 1.75
CA ASP A 76 12.07 -12.91 0.86
C ASP A 76 10.63 -13.10 0.33
N ALA A 77 10.24 -14.34 0.03
CA ALA A 77 8.87 -14.65 -0.37
C ALA A 77 7.84 -14.34 0.71
N ALA A 78 8.17 -14.55 1.99
CA ALA A 78 7.29 -14.21 3.11
C ALA A 78 7.07 -12.69 3.24
N ILE A 79 8.08 -11.87 2.92
CA ILE A 79 7.96 -10.41 2.85
C ILE A 79 6.96 -10.03 1.74
N ILE A 80 7.05 -10.66 0.57
CA ILE A 80 6.12 -10.40 -0.55
C ILE A 80 4.69 -10.79 -0.18
N ASP A 81 4.46 -12.00 0.34
CA ASP A 81 3.11 -12.45 0.71
C ASP A 81 2.49 -11.54 1.78
N SER A 82 3.27 -11.20 2.82
CA SER A 82 2.83 -10.29 3.89
C SER A 82 2.51 -8.91 3.35
N SER A 83 3.33 -8.38 2.45
CA SER A 83 3.10 -7.06 1.84
C SER A 83 1.79 -7.02 1.05
N VAL A 84 1.54 -8.04 0.24
CA VAL A 84 0.31 -8.14 -0.55
C VAL A 84 -0.91 -8.25 0.36
N ARG A 85 -0.83 -9.06 1.44
CA ARG A 85 -1.93 -9.18 2.42
C ARG A 85 -2.24 -7.85 3.10
N ILE A 86 -1.22 -7.12 3.55
CA ILE A 86 -1.37 -5.82 4.22
C ILE A 86 -1.99 -4.78 3.28
N LEU A 87 -1.43 -4.61 2.09
CA LEU A 87 -1.86 -3.58 1.13
C LEU A 87 -3.23 -3.86 0.49
N THR A 88 -3.72 -5.09 0.62
CA THR A 88 -5.05 -5.49 0.14
C THR A 88 -6.06 -5.66 1.26
N ASN A 89 -5.78 -5.22 2.49
CA ASN A 89 -6.65 -5.35 3.67
C ASN A 89 -7.94 -4.52 3.58
N THR A 90 -8.85 -4.97 2.71
CA THR A 90 -10.18 -4.41 2.47
C THR A 90 -11.25 -5.39 2.91
N THR A 91 -12.52 -4.99 2.82
CA THR A 91 -13.66 -5.89 3.07
C THR A 91 -13.68 -7.13 2.16
N GLY A 92 -12.98 -7.07 1.01
CA GLY A 92 -12.79 -8.21 0.11
C GLY A 92 -11.60 -9.12 0.47
N ASN A 93 -10.78 -8.74 1.46
CA ASN A 93 -9.61 -9.50 1.91
C ASN A 93 -9.20 -9.09 3.35
N PRO A 94 -10.08 -9.30 4.34
CA PRO A 94 -9.82 -8.89 5.72
C PRO A 94 -8.62 -9.63 6.33
N LEU A 95 -7.90 -8.96 7.23
CA LEU A 95 -6.93 -9.62 8.10
C LEU A 95 -7.61 -10.17 9.36
N TYR A 96 -7.12 -11.32 9.81
CA TYR A 96 -7.59 -11.99 11.03
C TYR A 96 -6.42 -12.07 12.01
N PRO A 97 -6.59 -11.64 13.26
CA PRO A 97 -5.60 -11.93 14.31
C PRO A 97 -5.42 -13.44 14.48
N GLU A 98 -4.18 -13.91 14.66
CA GLU A 98 -3.88 -15.32 14.95
C GLU A 98 -4.22 -15.69 16.41
N ALA A 99 -5.48 -15.51 16.81
CA ALA A 99 -6.10 -16.10 18.00
C ALA A 99 -7.61 -15.77 18.02
N SER A 100 -8.41 -16.77 18.36
CA SER A 100 -9.88 -16.87 18.28
C SER A 100 -10.75 -15.63 18.56
N SER A 101 -11.90 -15.58 17.88
CA SER A 101 -13.14 -14.80 18.16
C SER A 101 -13.12 -13.28 17.93
N VAL A 102 -11.99 -12.69 17.52
CA VAL A 102 -11.92 -11.25 17.20
C VAL A 102 -12.49 -10.98 15.79
N ALA A 103 -13.22 -9.88 15.66
CA ALA A 103 -13.74 -9.41 14.38
C ALA A 103 -12.58 -9.18 13.36
N PRO A 104 -12.84 -9.34 12.04
CA PRO A 104 -11.84 -9.03 11.03
C PRO A 104 -11.35 -7.58 11.16
N ILE A 105 -10.04 -7.38 11.08
CA ILE A 105 -9.43 -6.06 11.10
C ILE A 105 -9.30 -5.56 9.67
N VAL A 106 -10.01 -4.47 9.35
CA VAL A 106 -10.01 -3.88 8.02
C VAL A 106 -9.73 -2.39 8.11
N LEU A 107 -8.56 -1.97 7.63
CA LEU A 107 -8.03 -0.63 7.86
C LEU A 107 -7.40 0.03 6.62
N ALA A 108 -7.45 -0.62 5.45
CA ALA A 108 -6.75 -0.12 4.27
C ALA A 108 -7.19 1.28 3.82
N SER A 109 -8.45 1.67 3.99
CA SER A 109 -8.87 3.04 3.65
C SER A 109 -8.23 4.10 4.54
N TYR A 110 -7.83 3.78 5.77
CA TYR A 110 -7.12 4.72 6.64
C TYR A 110 -5.62 4.78 6.30
N GLY A 111 -5.15 3.91 5.41
CA GLY A 111 -3.74 3.69 5.15
C GLY A 111 -3.01 3.06 6.34
N LEU A 112 -3.71 2.25 7.15
CA LEU A 112 -3.18 1.61 8.36
C LEU A 112 -3.31 0.09 8.30
N THR A 113 -2.52 -0.60 9.12
CA THR A 113 -2.58 -2.05 9.35
C THR A 113 -2.30 -2.35 10.82
N VAL A 114 -2.56 -3.59 11.23
CA VAL A 114 -2.13 -4.13 12.53
C VAL A 114 -1.09 -5.20 12.25
N ASN A 115 0.09 -5.08 12.87
CA ASN A 115 1.17 -6.05 12.73
C ASN A 115 0.95 -7.28 13.64
N THR A 116 1.85 -8.24 13.57
CA THR A 116 1.75 -9.51 14.31
C THR A 116 1.82 -9.34 15.82
N ASP A 117 2.43 -8.25 16.31
CA ASP A 117 2.50 -7.91 17.73
C ASP A 117 1.25 -7.17 18.23
N GLY A 118 0.25 -6.96 17.36
CA GLY A 118 -0.97 -6.24 17.68
C GLY A 118 -0.82 -4.71 17.67
N MET A 119 0.25 -4.19 17.07
CA MET A 119 0.49 -2.75 16.96
C MET A 119 -0.15 -2.20 15.69
N LEU A 120 -0.89 -1.10 15.83
CA LEU A 120 -1.42 -0.30 14.73
C LEU A 120 -0.31 0.58 14.15
N GLU A 121 -0.16 0.56 12.82
CA GLU A 121 0.86 1.33 12.11
C GLU A 121 0.48 1.64 10.66
N SER A 122 1.23 2.54 10.03
CA SER A 122 1.20 2.71 8.58
C SER A 122 1.95 1.55 7.89
N PRO A 123 1.43 0.96 6.79
CA PRO A 123 2.15 -0.03 5.99
C PRO A 123 3.50 0.46 5.44
N ALA A 124 3.76 1.77 5.47
CA ALA A 124 5.03 2.37 5.07
C ALA A 124 6.06 2.48 6.21
N ASN A 125 5.71 2.04 7.44
CA ASN A 125 6.60 1.99 8.60
C ASN A 125 7.90 1.25 8.27
N ALA A 126 9.01 1.68 8.87
CA ALA A 126 10.35 1.16 8.58
C ALA A 126 10.48 -0.37 8.75
N THR A 127 9.68 -0.96 9.65
CA THR A 127 9.68 -2.40 9.96
C THR A 127 8.54 -3.17 9.31
N ALA A 128 7.68 -2.50 8.55
CA ALA A 128 6.55 -3.15 7.89
C ALA A 128 7.01 -3.85 6.59
N PRO A 129 6.51 -5.05 6.28
CA PRO A 129 6.89 -5.77 5.06
C PRO A 129 6.76 -4.96 3.76
N PRO A 130 5.70 -4.12 3.54
CA PRO A 130 5.60 -3.30 2.35
C PRO A 130 6.70 -2.25 2.20
N ARG A 131 7.43 -1.91 3.27
CA ARG A 131 8.59 -1.04 3.21
C ARG A 131 9.86 -1.82 2.83
N GLU A 132 9.98 -3.05 3.33
CA GLU A 132 11.12 -3.93 3.07
C GLU A 132 11.18 -4.41 1.62
N ILE A 133 10.02 -4.54 0.96
CA ILE A 133 9.92 -5.01 -0.44
C ILE A 133 10.75 -4.16 -1.43
N ASN A 134 11.01 -2.89 -1.10
CA ASN A 134 11.84 -1.99 -1.91
C ASN A 134 13.24 -2.58 -2.15
N GLN A 135 13.83 -3.26 -1.15
CA GLN A 135 15.14 -3.91 -1.29
C GLN A 135 15.08 -5.11 -2.25
N LEU A 136 13.94 -5.81 -2.31
CA LEU A 136 13.77 -6.98 -3.17
C LEU A 136 13.63 -6.62 -4.66
N LEU A 137 13.36 -5.35 -4.97
CA LEU A 137 13.18 -4.82 -6.32
C LEU A 137 14.42 -4.13 -6.89
N LEU A 138 15.44 -3.89 -6.08
CA LEU A 138 16.72 -3.36 -6.55
C LEU A 138 17.38 -4.33 -7.54
N PRO A 139 18.26 -3.86 -8.44
CA PRO A 139 19.09 -4.75 -9.24
C PRO A 139 19.83 -5.76 -8.34
N GLY A 140 19.68 -7.06 -8.63
CA GLY A 140 20.21 -8.14 -7.80
C GLY A 140 19.33 -8.53 -6.59
N GLY A 141 18.25 -7.79 -6.31
CA GLY A 141 17.24 -8.15 -5.33
C GLY A 141 16.42 -9.37 -5.76
N TYR A 142 15.71 -9.97 -4.80
CA TYR A 142 15.01 -11.24 -5.00
C TYR A 142 14.01 -11.21 -6.14
N ILE A 143 13.10 -10.23 -6.22
CA ILE A 143 12.06 -10.18 -7.26
C ILE A 143 12.71 -10.02 -8.64
N ASN A 144 13.71 -9.14 -8.76
CA ASN A 144 14.42 -8.89 -10.01
C ASN A 144 15.15 -10.17 -10.49
N THR A 145 15.96 -10.76 -9.62
CA THR A 145 16.75 -11.97 -9.92
C THR A 145 15.85 -13.17 -10.20
N TRP A 146 14.77 -13.32 -9.43
CA TRP A 146 13.82 -14.41 -9.61
C TRP A 146 13.11 -14.29 -10.96
N CYS A 147 12.62 -13.10 -11.33
CA CYS A 147 11.92 -12.91 -12.60
C CYS A 147 12.81 -13.26 -13.80
N ILE A 148 14.06 -12.81 -13.80
CA ILE A 148 15.03 -13.11 -14.86
C ILE A 148 15.30 -14.61 -14.99
N ASN A 149 15.41 -15.33 -13.87
CA ASN A 149 15.75 -16.76 -13.91
C ASN A 149 14.55 -17.68 -14.15
N ASN A 150 13.31 -17.18 -14.07
CA ASN A 150 12.09 -17.98 -14.14
C ASN A 150 11.16 -17.59 -15.29
N GLY A 151 11.69 -16.94 -16.34
CA GLY A 151 10.94 -16.62 -17.56
C GLY A 151 9.86 -15.55 -17.36
N ALA A 152 10.09 -14.59 -16.46
CA ALA A 152 9.19 -13.49 -16.14
C ALA A 152 9.79 -12.10 -16.44
N GLU A 153 10.73 -12.04 -17.39
CA GLU A 153 11.38 -10.83 -17.86
C GLU A 153 10.37 -9.80 -18.39
N ASP A 154 9.40 -10.24 -19.20
CA ASP A 154 8.35 -9.37 -19.74
C ASP A 154 7.55 -8.68 -18.61
N SER A 155 7.32 -9.38 -17.49
CA SER A 155 6.66 -8.81 -16.31
C SER A 155 7.49 -7.73 -15.65
N LEU A 156 8.80 -7.95 -15.55
CA LEU A 156 9.73 -7.02 -14.95
C LEU A 156 9.94 -5.78 -15.84
N GLU A 157 10.08 -5.98 -17.15
CA GLU A 157 10.15 -4.91 -18.15
C GLU A 157 8.89 -4.05 -18.11
N MET A 158 7.70 -4.66 -18.18
CA MET A 158 6.43 -3.94 -18.05
C MET A 158 6.35 -3.13 -16.76
N LEU A 159 6.78 -3.69 -15.62
CA LEU A 159 6.79 -2.95 -14.36
C LEU A 159 7.67 -1.70 -14.48
N TYR A 160 8.90 -1.83 -14.98
CA TYR A 160 9.84 -0.72 -15.05
C TYR A 160 9.52 0.31 -16.16
N GLU A 161 8.80 -0.07 -17.21
CA GLU A 161 8.30 0.85 -18.24
C GLU A 161 7.02 1.59 -17.82
N SER A 162 6.34 1.10 -16.77
CA SER A 162 5.11 1.69 -16.24
C SER A 162 5.35 2.95 -15.40
N ALA A 163 4.26 3.53 -14.86
CA ALA A 163 4.30 4.60 -13.87
C ALA A 163 5.07 4.24 -12.59
N TYR A 164 5.35 2.96 -12.34
CA TYR A 164 6.15 2.52 -11.19
C TYR A 164 7.47 3.28 -11.10
N THR A 165 8.30 3.26 -12.15
CA THR A 165 9.65 3.86 -12.14
C THR A 165 9.66 5.36 -11.85
N PRO A 166 8.90 6.20 -12.57
CA PRO A 166 8.91 7.64 -12.32
C PRO A 166 8.29 8.05 -10.97
N GLU A 167 7.49 7.19 -10.32
CA GLU A 167 6.94 7.43 -8.98
C GLU A 167 7.93 7.13 -7.83
N ILE A 168 8.93 6.26 -8.05
CA ILE A 168 9.88 5.83 -7.01
C ILE A 168 10.51 7.02 -6.27
N PRO A 169 11.03 8.07 -6.93
CA PRO A 169 11.65 9.19 -6.21
C PRO A 169 10.68 9.89 -5.27
N PHE A 170 9.43 10.10 -5.68
CA PHE A 170 8.39 10.76 -4.88
C PHE A 170 7.95 9.91 -3.70
N ALA A 171 7.73 8.61 -3.93
CA ALA A 171 7.40 7.69 -2.86
C ALA A 171 8.54 7.60 -1.82
N THR A 172 9.79 7.54 -2.28
CA THR A 172 10.99 7.51 -1.43
C THR A 172 11.14 8.80 -0.61
N GLU A 173 10.98 9.97 -1.24
CA GLU A 173 11.05 11.26 -0.54
C GLU A 173 9.92 11.40 0.48
N SER A 174 8.69 11.05 0.09
CA SER A 174 7.52 11.02 0.99
C SER A 174 7.82 10.19 2.25
N GLN A 175 8.45 9.04 2.03
CA GLN A 175 8.84 8.10 3.07
C GLN A 175 10.02 8.56 3.93
N GLN A 176 10.84 9.49 3.46
CA GLN A 176 11.97 10.07 4.21
C GLN A 176 11.54 11.26 5.07
N ILE A 177 10.59 12.07 4.61
CA ILE A 177 10.17 13.31 5.31
C ILE A 177 9.13 13.08 6.43
N THR A 178 8.62 11.85 6.57
CA THR A 178 7.52 11.49 7.49
C THR A 178 7.96 10.62 8.68
N ASP A 179 9.28 10.45 8.87
CA ASP A 179 9.92 9.66 9.93
C ASP A 179 9.21 8.32 10.19
N PHE A 180 9.03 7.87 11.43
CA PHE A 180 8.42 6.57 11.71
C PHE A 180 6.89 6.59 11.65
N ALA A 181 6.27 7.75 11.88
CA ALA A 181 4.81 7.88 11.85
C ALA A 181 4.23 7.52 10.48
N GLN A 182 4.94 7.89 9.40
CA GLN A 182 4.54 7.60 8.02
C GLN A 182 3.08 8.00 7.77
N LEU A 183 2.75 9.23 8.20
CA LEU A 183 1.46 9.89 8.06
C LEU A 183 1.57 11.02 7.03
N ALA A 184 0.52 11.21 6.25
CA ALA A 184 0.40 12.30 5.29
C ALA A 184 -0.80 13.19 5.61
N THR A 185 -0.68 14.47 5.24
CA THR A 185 -1.73 15.47 5.46
C THR A 185 -2.40 15.82 4.13
N PHE A 186 -3.73 15.80 4.11
CA PHE A 186 -4.55 16.28 3.00
C PHE A 186 -5.22 17.61 3.36
N GLN A 187 -5.15 18.59 2.48
CA GLN A 187 -5.77 19.91 2.66
C GLN A 187 -6.81 20.20 1.59
N GLN A 188 -8.02 20.61 2.01
CA GLN A 188 -9.08 21.03 1.09
C GLN A 188 -10.01 22.05 1.76
N GLY A 189 -10.18 23.22 1.16
CA GLY A 189 -11.15 24.22 1.61
C GLY A 189 -10.97 24.64 3.07
N GLY A 190 -9.71 24.74 3.55
CA GLY A 190 -9.38 25.07 4.93
C GLY A 190 -9.54 23.91 5.94
N ARG A 191 -9.91 22.71 5.47
CA ARG A 191 -9.95 21.50 6.29
C ARG A 191 -8.68 20.68 6.09
N THR A 192 -8.23 20.07 7.18
CA THR A 192 -7.05 19.20 7.22
C THR A 192 -7.48 17.80 7.61
N SER A 193 -7.00 16.78 6.89
CA SER A 193 -7.18 15.36 7.21
C SER A 193 -5.83 14.67 7.27
N VAL A 194 -5.71 13.66 8.12
CA VAL A 194 -4.49 12.84 8.25
C VAL A 194 -4.80 11.43 7.80
N VAL A 195 -3.91 10.84 7.01
CA VAL A 195 -4.00 9.45 6.53
C VAL A 195 -2.66 8.76 6.70
N GLY A 196 -2.66 7.43 6.72
CA GLY A 196 -1.42 6.67 6.59
C GLY A 196 -0.91 6.70 5.15
N MET A 197 0.39 6.67 4.97
CA MET A 197 1.01 6.93 3.67
C MET A 197 0.69 5.94 2.56
N SER A 198 0.26 4.72 2.87
CA SER A 198 -0.02 3.70 1.85
C SER A 198 -1.17 4.08 0.88
N VAL A 199 -2.00 5.07 1.23
CA VAL A 199 -3.11 5.56 0.40
C VAL A 199 -2.82 6.89 -0.30
N ILE A 200 -1.63 7.48 -0.13
CA ILE A 200 -1.27 8.65 -0.94
C ILE A 200 -0.97 8.23 -2.38
N PRO A 201 -1.16 9.12 -3.37
CA PRO A 201 -1.00 8.75 -4.78
C PRO A 201 0.33 8.10 -5.12
N SER A 202 1.47 8.69 -4.71
CA SER A 202 2.80 8.18 -5.09
C SER A 202 3.04 6.75 -4.59
N LEU A 203 2.75 6.46 -3.32
CA LEU A 203 2.87 5.10 -2.78
C LEU A 203 1.81 4.15 -3.33
N PHE A 204 0.58 4.62 -3.52
CA PHE A 204 -0.49 3.75 -4.02
C PHE A 204 -0.18 3.24 -5.42
N VAL A 205 0.32 4.11 -6.31
CA VAL A 205 0.66 3.74 -7.70
C VAL A 205 1.78 2.71 -7.72
N ILE A 206 2.87 2.89 -6.96
CA ILE A 206 3.96 1.89 -6.95
C ILE A 206 3.49 0.53 -6.39
N ASN A 207 2.70 0.55 -5.32
CA ASN A 207 2.18 -0.66 -4.67
C ASN A 207 1.20 -1.38 -5.60
N PHE A 208 0.31 -0.61 -6.25
CA PHE A 208 -0.63 -1.15 -7.23
C PHE A 208 0.11 -1.78 -8.41
N SER A 209 1.13 -1.11 -8.96
CA SER A 209 1.89 -1.64 -10.10
C SER A 209 2.57 -2.96 -9.79
N LEU A 210 3.22 -3.04 -8.63
CA LEU A 210 3.86 -4.27 -8.17
C LEU A 210 2.83 -5.38 -7.97
N ILE A 211 1.76 -5.14 -7.21
CA ILE A 211 0.74 -6.16 -6.94
C ILE A 211 0.03 -6.57 -8.24
N TYR A 212 -0.18 -5.66 -9.19
CA TYR A 212 -0.82 -5.98 -10.46
C TYR A 212 0.08 -6.85 -11.35
N MET A 213 1.38 -6.54 -11.42
CA MET A 213 2.38 -7.41 -12.08
C MET A 213 2.37 -8.81 -11.48
N LEU A 214 2.30 -8.91 -10.14
CA LEU A 214 2.25 -10.19 -9.44
C LEU A 214 0.94 -10.96 -9.71
N ASN A 215 -0.21 -10.29 -9.53
CA ASN A 215 -1.53 -10.89 -9.68
C ASN A 215 -2.64 -9.80 -9.75
N PRO A 216 -3.26 -9.58 -10.93
CA PRO A 216 -4.32 -8.59 -11.11
C PRO A 216 -5.54 -8.78 -10.19
N LYS A 217 -5.80 -9.99 -9.72
CA LYS A 217 -6.91 -10.25 -8.78
C LYS A 217 -6.63 -9.75 -7.38
N LEU A 218 -5.35 -9.69 -6.98
CA LEU A 218 -4.93 -9.13 -5.70
C LEU A 218 -4.89 -7.61 -5.77
N ALA A 219 -4.41 -7.04 -6.87
CA ALA A 219 -4.45 -5.59 -7.08
C ALA A 219 -5.89 -5.04 -7.04
N ALA A 220 -6.86 -5.80 -7.56
CA ALA A 220 -8.28 -5.49 -7.46
C ALA A 220 -8.83 -5.43 -6.02
N LYS A 221 -8.10 -5.95 -5.03
CA LYS A 221 -8.47 -5.91 -3.61
C LYS A 221 -7.85 -4.73 -2.84
N MET A 222 -7.00 -3.93 -3.48
CA MET A 222 -6.50 -2.69 -2.88
C MET A 222 -7.65 -1.71 -2.60
N PRO A 223 -7.51 -0.78 -1.63
CA PRO A 223 -8.57 0.16 -1.28
C PRO A 223 -8.91 1.07 -2.47
N ALA A 224 -10.20 1.19 -2.78
CA ALA A 224 -10.70 2.13 -3.78
C ALA A 224 -10.73 3.58 -3.26
N TYR A 225 -10.80 3.72 -1.94
CA TYR A 225 -11.00 4.99 -1.25
C TYR A 225 -10.10 5.13 -0.05
N TRP A 226 -9.75 6.37 0.29
CA TRP A 226 -9.12 6.71 1.56
C TRP A 226 -10.10 7.45 2.48
N ALA A 227 -9.92 7.27 3.79
CA ALA A 227 -10.67 7.94 4.85
C ALA A 227 -9.70 8.60 5.84
N PRO A 228 -10.04 9.76 6.41
CA PRO A 228 -9.26 10.35 7.48
C PRO A 228 -9.11 9.38 8.66
N ILE A 229 -7.90 9.25 9.19
CA ILE A 229 -7.67 8.57 10.47
C ILE A 229 -8.41 9.35 11.57
N PRO A 230 -9.14 8.68 12.48
CA PRO A 230 -9.75 9.36 13.63
C PRO A 230 -8.71 10.18 14.41
N THR A 231 -9.03 11.43 14.73
CA THR A 231 -8.07 12.38 15.31
C THR A 231 -7.28 11.85 16.51
N PRO A 232 -7.89 11.18 17.52
CA PRO A 232 -7.14 10.64 18.65
C PRO A 232 -6.09 9.60 18.23
N VAL A 233 -6.39 8.81 17.20
CA VAL A 233 -5.47 7.80 16.67
C VAL A 233 -4.31 8.44 15.92
N ALA A 234 -4.61 9.42 15.06
CA ALA A 234 -3.58 10.15 14.31
C ALA A 234 -2.59 10.87 15.24
N GLN A 235 -3.10 11.48 16.32
CA GLN A 235 -2.27 12.13 17.33
C GLN A 235 -1.39 11.12 18.08
N ALA A 236 -1.93 9.96 18.43
CA ALA A 236 -1.18 8.92 19.12
C ALA A 236 -0.03 8.35 18.26
N LEU A 237 -0.30 8.06 16.98
CA LEU A 237 0.71 7.63 16.01
C LEU A 237 1.80 8.70 15.80
N ALA A 238 1.40 9.97 15.71
CA ALA A 238 2.34 11.08 15.58
C ALA A 238 3.22 11.24 16.83
N ALA A 239 2.66 11.02 18.03
CA ALA A 239 3.39 11.13 19.29
C ALA A 239 4.51 10.08 19.43
N THR A 240 4.37 8.90 18.79
CA THR A 240 5.43 7.88 18.72
C THR A 240 6.26 7.97 17.43
N GLY A 241 6.00 8.98 16.59
CA GLY A 241 6.52 9.10 15.22
C GLY A 241 8.01 9.30 15.08
N THR A 242 8.73 9.63 16.14
CA THR A 242 10.19 9.79 16.16
C THR A 242 10.92 8.51 16.61
N THR A 243 10.18 7.47 17.03
CA THR A 243 10.75 6.22 17.49
C THR A 243 10.18 5.01 16.75
N THR A 244 8.87 4.85 16.76
CA THR A 244 8.21 3.64 16.23
C THR A 244 7.07 3.95 15.28
N GLY A 245 6.34 5.05 15.45
CA GLY A 245 5.11 5.33 14.68
C GLY A 245 4.02 4.26 14.87
N GLN A 246 4.05 3.59 16.02
CA GLN A 246 3.18 2.47 16.38
C GLN A 246 2.43 2.76 17.68
N VAL A 247 1.21 2.24 17.80
CA VAL A 247 0.42 2.24 19.04
C VAL A 247 -0.33 0.90 19.21
N PRO A 248 -0.64 0.42 20.43
CA PRO A 248 -1.39 -0.82 20.60
C PRO A 248 -2.80 -0.73 19.99
N TYR A 249 -3.15 -1.61 19.05
CA TYR A 249 -4.45 -1.53 18.36
C TYR A 249 -5.64 -1.71 19.32
N SER A 250 -5.49 -2.54 20.35
CA SER A 250 -6.52 -2.82 21.36
C SER A 250 -7.03 -1.56 22.07
N GLU A 251 -6.18 -0.54 22.23
CA GLU A 251 -6.54 0.74 22.87
C GLU A 251 -7.33 1.66 21.93
N TYR A 252 -7.18 1.49 20.62
CA TYR A 252 -7.73 2.41 19.60
C TYR A 252 -8.80 1.78 18.70
N ALA A 253 -9.05 0.47 18.81
CA ALA A 253 -9.96 -0.26 17.94
C ALA A 253 -11.38 0.35 17.89
N SER A 254 -11.88 0.90 19.01
CA SER A 254 -13.21 1.51 19.09
C SER A 254 -13.39 2.73 18.17
N TYR A 255 -12.31 3.43 17.80
CA TYR A 255 -12.40 4.60 16.92
C TYR A 255 -12.71 4.25 15.45
N PHE A 256 -12.49 3.00 15.04
CA PHE A 256 -12.75 2.54 13.68
C PHE A 256 -14.12 1.87 13.52
N ASN A 257 -14.76 1.51 14.63
CA ASN A 257 -16.06 0.80 14.66
C ASN A 257 -17.24 1.73 15.00
N ALA A 258 -16.99 3.03 15.19
CA ALA A 258 -18.04 3.99 15.47
C ALA A 258 -18.92 4.19 14.22
N PRO A 259 -20.26 4.12 14.32
CA PRO A 259 -21.12 4.55 13.23
C PRO A 259 -20.83 6.03 12.94
N ALA A 260 -20.59 6.33 11.66
CA ALA A 260 -20.50 7.70 11.18
C ALA A 260 -21.82 8.46 11.39
#